data_AF-A0A5D0MT65-F1
#
_entry.id   AF-A0A5D0MT65-F1
#
_cell.length_a   1.000
_cell.length_b   1.000
_cell.length_c   1.000
_cell.angle_alpha   90.00
_cell.angle_beta   90.00
_cell.angle_gamma   90.00
#
_symmetry.space_group_name_H-M   'P 1'
#
loop_
_entity.id
_entity.type
_entity.pdbx_description
1 polymer ?
#
loop_
_entity_poly.entity_id
_entity_poly.type
_entity_poly.pdbx_seq_one_letter_code
_entity_poly.pdbx_strand_id
1 'polypeptide(L)'
;MRIYFEKIPEEGLEIDFSDSFETSESFFNINSFNGTIYAVNENFILTGNLNITIKDSCDRCLRKFNEDIEEKILIEIVKESSADTKTEEIELKDEDMGLYFVSEEHIDLEEIISQEAVLLRPVKRLCDQECKGLCPICGTNLNEEYCSCKQEKDDRWADLKKLLENKNRNEV
;
A
#
# COMPACT_ATOMS: atom_id res chain seq x y z
N MET A 1 -8.77 -0.92 17.64
CA MET A 1 -9.10 -1.90 18.71
C MET A 1 -7.88 -2.12 19.57
N ARG A 2 -8.00 -2.07 20.91
CA ARG A 2 -6.83 -2.07 21.81
C ARG A 2 -6.61 -3.43 22.48
N ILE A 3 -5.43 -4.03 22.28
CA ILE A 3 -5.01 -5.29 22.92
C ILE A 3 -3.87 -5.01 23.89
N TYR A 4 -4.10 -5.22 25.18
CA TYR A 4 -3.06 -5.05 26.20
C TYR A 4 -2.11 -6.25 26.20
N PHE A 5 -0.80 -5.99 26.26
CA PHE A 5 0.23 -7.05 26.19
C PHE A 5 0.03 -8.12 27.28
N GLU A 6 -0.33 -7.72 28.50
CA GLU A 6 -0.57 -8.62 29.63
C GLU A 6 -1.76 -9.58 29.44
N LYS A 7 -2.63 -9.31 28.45
CA LYS A 7 -3.83 -10.12 28.16
C LYS A 7 -3.63 -11.11 27.01
N ILE A 8 -2.44 -11.14 26.40
CA ILE A 8 -2.13 -12.10 25.34
C ILE A 8 -1.69 -13.42 26.00
N PRO A 9 -2.44 -14.52 25.83
CA PRO A 9 -2.11 -15.80 26.44
C PRO A 9 -0.96 -16.49 25.70
N GLU A 10 -0.32 -17.49 26.32
CA GLU A 10 0.81 -18.22 25.73
C GLU A 10 0.42 -18.97 24.45
N GLU A 11 -0.81 -19.49 24.38
CA GLU A 11 -1.37 -20.13 23.20
C GLU A 11 -1.69 -19.16 22.04
N GLY A 12 -1.61 -17.85 22.28
CA GLY A 12 -1.99 -16.81 21.34
C GLY A 12 -3.46 -16.39 21.43
N LEU A 13 -3.74 -15.19 20.98
CA LEU A 13 -5.06 -14.57 20.94
C LEU A 13 -5.54 -14.50 19.49
N GLU A 14 -6.68 -15.11 19.19
CA GLU A 14 -7.38 -14.95 17.90
C GLU A 14 -7.96 -13.54 17.77
N ILE A 15 -7.85 -12.99 16.58
CA ILE A 15 -8.29 -11.64 16.25
C ILE A 15 -9.15 -11.70 14.99
N ASP A 16 -10.37 -11.20 15.13
CA ASP A 16 -11.25 -10.85 14.03
C ASP A 16 -11.45 -9.33 14.05
N PHE A 17 -11.12 -8.68 12.94
CA PHE A 17 -11.18 -7.22 12.82
C PHE A 17 -11.78 -6.81 11.48
N SER A 18 -12.59 -5.77 11.47
CA SER A 18 -13.15 -5.17 10.27
C SER A 18 -13.37 -3.70 10.55
N ASP A 19 -13.02 -2.84 9.60
CA ASP A 19 -13.14 -1.40 9.77
C ASP A 19 -13.12 -0.69 8.41
N SER A 20 -13.28 0.62 8.41
CA SER A 20 -13.08 1.44 7.22
C SER A 20 -12.51 2.80 7.59
N PHE A 21 -11.61 3.30 6.77
CA PHE A 21 -11.00 4.61 6.95
C PHE A 21 -10.80 5.30 5.61
N GLU A 22 -10.55 6.60 5.65
CA GLU A 22 -10.32 7.42 4.46
C GLU A 22 -9.03 8.21 4.62
N THR A 23 -8.27 8.26 3.53
CA THR A 23 -7.11 9.15 3.37
C THR A 23 -7.50 10.32 2.47
N SER A 24 -6.62 11.30 2.28
CA SER A 24 -6.89 12.40 1.34
C SER A 24 -7.13 11.95 -0.11
N GLU A 25 -6.71 10.73 -0.49
CA GLU A 25 -6.77 10.24 -1.86
C GLU A 25 -7.74 9.08 -2.08
N SER A 26 -7.99 8.26 -1.06
CA SER A 26 -8.66 6.96 -1.20
C SER A 26 -9.44 6.57 0.03
N PHE A 27 -10.48 5.76 -0.20
CA PHE A 27 -11.23 5.11 0.86
C PHE A 27 -10.84 3.63 0.96
N PHE A 28 -10.58 3.16 2.17
CA PHE A 28 -10.17 1.79 2.46
C PHE A 28 -11.27 1.10 3.27
N ASN A 29 -11.72 -0.05 2.79
CA ASN A 29 -12.63 -0.91 3.52
C ASN A 29 -11.90 -2.20 3.90
N ILE A 30 -11.64 -2.40 5.18
CA ILE A 30 -11.11 -3.66 5.71
C ILE A 30 -12.30 -4.60 5.87
N ASN A 31 -12.53 -5.43 4.85
CA ASN A 31 -13.62 -6.40 4.81
C ASN A 31 -13.49 -7.39 5.97
N SER A 32 -12.28 -7.91 6.18
CA SER A 32 -11.92 -8.70 7.35
C SER A 32 -10.42 -8.79 7.49
N PHE A 33 -9.96 -8.87 8.74
CA PHE A 33 -8.67 -9.41 9.12
C PHE A 33 -8.95 -10.55 10.10
N ASN A 34 -8.50 -11.76 9.75
CA ASN A 34 -8.61 -12.93 10.61
C ASN A 34 -7.20 -13.44 10.87
N GLY A 35 -6.79 -13.40 12.12
CA GLY A 35 -5.41 -13.65 12.49
C GLY A 35 -5.23 -14.02 13.94
N THR A 36 -3.96 -14.14 14.33
CA THR A 36 -3.55 -14.45 15.70
C THR A 36 -2.41 -13.54 16.08
N ILE A 37 -2.39 -13.17 17.36
CA ILE A 37 -1.24 -12.55 17.99
C ILE A 37 -0.70 -13.45 19.10
N TYR A 38 0.60 -13.64 19.16
CA TYR A 38 1.24 -14.47 20.18
C TYR A 38 2.61 -13.91 20.55
N ALA A 39 3.06 -14.19 21.77
CA ALA A 39 4.37 -13.78 22.25
C ALA A 39 5.47 -14.71 21.71
N VAL A 40 6.60 -14.13 21.32
CA VAL A 40 7.83 -14.84 20.96
C VAL A 40 9.01 -14.14 21.62
N ASN A 41 9.62 -14.80 22.62
CA ASN A 41 10.63 -14.20 23.50
C ASN A 41 10.08 -12.93 24.19
N GLU A 42 10.64 -11.75 23.88
CA GLU A 42 10.24 -10.44 24.43
C GLU A 42 9.32 -9.65 23.46
N ASN A 43 9.10 -10.18 22.25
CA ASN A 43 8.32 -9.54 21.18
C ASN A 43 6.98 -10.24 20.99
N PHE A 44 6.14 -9.66 20.12
CA PHE A 44 4.85 -10.22 19.74
C PHE A 44 4.78 -10.35 18.22
N ILE A 45 4.18 -11.42 17.72
CA ILE A 45 3.96 -11.62 16.28
C ILE A 45 2.46 -11.55 16.02
N LEU A 46 2.06 -10.60 15.17
CA LEU A 46 0.72 -10.54 14.59
C LEU A 46 0.78 -11.16 13.19
N THR A 47 -0.04 -12.17 12.92
CA THR A 47 -0.16 -12.75 11.58
C THR A 47 -1.58 -13.15 11.25
N GLY A 48 -1.96 -12.99 9.99
CA GLY A 48 -3.31 -13.30 9.56
C GLY A 48 -3.53 -12.97 8.09
N ASN A 49 -4.74 -13.23 7.61
CA ASN A 49 -5.16 -12.87 6.27
C ASN A 49 -5.98 -11.57 6.35
N LEU A 50 -5.55 -10.58 5.57
CA LEU A 50 -6.16 -9.27 5.45
C LEU A 50 -6.89 -9.19 4.10
N ASN A 51 -8.19 -8.98 4.15
CA ASN A 51 -9.07 -8.76 3.01
C ASN A 51 -9.53 -7.31 2.99
N ILE A 52 -9.15 -6.57 1.94
CA ILE A 52 -9.47 -5.14 1.80
C ILE A 52 -10.11 -4.85 0.45
N THR A 53 -10.98 -3.84 0.42
CA THR A 53 -11.46 -3.21 -0.80
C THR A 53 -11.05 -1.73 -0.77
N ILE A 54 -10.22 -1.32 -1.71
CA ILE A 54 -9.77 0.05 -1.87
C ILE A 54 -10.64 0.73 -2.93
N LYS A 55 -11.22 1.88 -2.62
CA LYS A 55 -11.91 2.73 -3.60
C LYS A 55 -11.00 3.87 -3.99
N ASP A 56 -10.63 3.88 -5.27
CA ASP A 56 -9.60 4.75 -5.79
C ASP A 56 -9.99 5.40 -7.11
N SER A 57 -9.18 6.35 -7.57
CA SER A 57 -9.32 6.98 -8.89
C SER A 57 -8.23 6.49 -9.83
N CYS A 58 -8.61 6.14 -11.06
CA CYS A 58 -7.69 5.62 -12.06
C CYS A 58 -6.69 6.69 -12.51
N ASP A 59 -5.40 6.38 -12.47
CA ASP A 59 -4.31 7.30 -12.88
C ASP A 59 -4.37 7.69 -14.36
N ARG A 60 -5.03 6.87 -15.19
CA ARG A 60 -5.13 7.08 -16.63
C ARG A 60 -6.39 7.82 -17.05
N CYS A 61 -7.55 7.43 -16.52
CA CYS A 61 -8.85 7.95 -16.97
C CYS A 61 -9.63 8.70 -15.89
N LEU A 62 -9.10 8.80 -14.65
CA LEU A 62 -9.73 9.44 -13.49
C LEU A 62 -11.07 8.84 -13.03
N ARG A 63 -11.54 7.76 -13.67
CA ARG A 63 -12.74 7.03 -13.23
C ARG A 63 -12.49 6.39 -11.87
N LYS A 64 -13.47 6.50 -10.97
CA LYS A 64 -13.47 5.77 -9.70
C LYS A 64 -13.64 4.28 -9.94
N PHE A 65 -12.91 3.46 -9.20
CA PHE A 65 -13.00 2.01 -9.25
C PHE A 65 -12.71 1.41 -7.86
N ASN A 66 -13.06 0.14 -7.71
CA ASN A 66 -12.75 -0.62 -6.51
C ASN A 66 -11.69 -1.67 -6.87
N GLU A 67 -10.77 -1.91 -5.96
CA GLU A 67 -9.77 -2.96 -6.04
C GLU A 67 -9.82 -3.80 -4.78
N ASP A 68 -10.02 -5.11 -4.97
CA ASP A 68 -10.07 -6.08 -3.89
C ASP A 68 -8.70 -6.74 -3.75
N ILE A 69 -8.14 -6.74 -2.54
CA ILE A 69 -6.83 -7.29 -2.23
C ILE A 69 -6.97 -8.24 -1.04
N GLU A 70 -6.39 -9.43 -1.19
CA GLU A 70 -6.24 -10.42 -0.12
C GLU A 70 -4.75 -10.67 0.05
N GLU A 71 -4.21 -10.35 1.22
CA GLU A 71 -2.79 -10.52 1.52
C GLU A 71 -2.58 -11.14 2.90
N LYS A 72 -1.53 -11.94 3.03
CA LYS A 72 -1.14 -12.48 4.32
C LYS A 72 -0.10 -11.57 4.96
N ILE A 73 -0.43 -10.99 6.10
CA ILE A 73 0.48 -10.12 6.83
C ILE A 73 1.19 -10.89 7.97
N LEU A 74 2.42 -10.47 8.24
CA LEU A 74 3.22 -10.90 9.39
C LEU A 74 3.97 -9.67 9.89
N ILE A 75 3.69 -9.27 11.12
CA ILE A 75 4.27 -8.08 11.73
C ILE A 75 4.88 -8.48 13.06
N GLU A 76 6.13 -8.10 13.25
CA GLU A 76 6.82 -8.24 14.54
C GLU A 76 6.66 -6.94 15.32
N ILE A 77 6.11 -7.05 16.52
CA ILE A 77 5.78 -5.94 17.40
C ILE A 77 6.74 -5.98 18.59
N VAL A 78 7.46 -4.88 18.79
CA VAL A 78 8.41 -4.69 19.88
C VAL A 78 7.82 -3.71 20.88
N LYS A 79 7.75 -4.12 22.15
CA LYS A 79 7.37 -3.22 23.23
C LYS A 79 8.59 -2.41 23.64
N GLU A 80 8.55 -1.09 23.48
CA GLU A 80 9.64 -0.23 23.95
C GLU A 80 9.68 -0.25 25.48
N SER A 81 10.86 -0.53 26.04
CA SER A 81 11.06 -0.52 27.47
C SER A 81 11.21 0.92 27.97
N SER A 82 10.49 1.28 29.04
CA SER A 82 10.56 2.61 29.66
C SER A 82 11.92 2.93 30.31
N ALA A 83 12.85 1.96 30.33
CA ALA A 83 14.20 2.13 30.87
C ALA A 83 15.17 2.80 29.87
N ASP A 84 14.88 2.73 28.56
CA ASP A 84 15.68 3.35 27.51
C ASP A 84 15.23 4.79 27.18
N THR A 85 14.13 5.25 27.78
CA THR A 85 13.46 6.52 27.48
C THR A 85 13.97 7.70 28.32
N LYS A 86 15.29 7.96 28.30
CA LYS A 86 15.82 9.27 28.68
C LYS A 86 16.21 10.06 27.44
N THR A 87 15.22 10.76 26.87
CA THR A 87 15.39 12.04 26.17
C THR A 87 16.30 12.11 24.93
N GLU A 88 16.58 10.99 24.26
CA GLU A 88 17.31 11.02 22.98
C GLU A 88 16.45 10.41 21.88
N GLU A 89 16.39 11.07 20.72
CA GLU A 89 15.83 10.49 19.49
C GLU A 89 16.62 9.21 19.20
N ILE A 90 15.94 8.06 19.23
CA ILE A 90 16.56 6.77 18.96
C ILE A 90 16.72 6.65 17.44
N GLU A 91 17.96 6.58 16.98
CA GLU A 91 18.27 6.32 15.57
C GLU A 91 17.92 4.87 15.25
N LEU A 92 16.91 4.68 14.38
CA LEU A 92 16.55 3.37 13.84
C LEU A 92 17.70 2.86 12.96
N LYS A 93 18.11 1.60 13.17
CA LYS A 93 19.14 0.92 12.39
C LYS A 93 18.49 0.08 11.29
N ASP A 94 19.30 -0.37 10.34
CA ASP A 94 18.84 -1.29 9.27
C ASP A 94 18.21 -2.57 9.84
N GLU A 95 18.66 -3.02 11.02
CA GLU A 95 18.13 -4.20 11.72
C GLU A 95 16.71 -3.98 12.26
N ASP A 96 16.27 -2.72 12.40
CA ASP A 96 14.94 -2.35 12.89
C ASP A 96 13.90 -2.28 11.75
N MET A 97 14.31 -2.48 10.50
CA MET A 97 13.39 -2.49 9.36
C MET A 97 12.36 -3.63 9.46
N GLY A 98 11.08 -3.27 9.44
CA GLY A 98 9.97 -4.22 9.53
C GLY A 98 9.49 -4.50 10.95
N LEU A 99 10.07 -3.84 11.95
CA LEU A 99 9.57 -3.88 13.33
C LEU A 99 8.54 -2.78 13.56
N TYR A 100 7.50 -3.12 14.33
CA TYR A 100 6.49 -2.17 14.80
C TYR A 100 6.72 -1.87 16.29
N PHE A 101 7.22 -0.68 16.59
CA PHE A 101 7.50 -0.27 17.97
C PHE A 101 6.26 0.29 18.66
N VAL A 102 6.01 -0.18 19.89
CA VAL A 102 4.88 0.27 20.72
C VAL A 102 5.41 0.75 22.06
N SER A 103 5.24 2.05 22.32
CA SER A 103 5.60 2.67 23.61
C SER A 103 4.49 2.59 24.67
N GLU A 104 3.27 2.25 24.24
CA GLU A 104 2.11 2.13 25.12
C GLU A 104 2.01 0.72 25.73
N GLU A 105 1.17 0.54 26.74
CA GLU A 105 0.92 -0.77 27.37
C GLU A 105 -0.02 -1.67 26.53
N HIS A 106 -0.37 -1.24 25.32
CA HIS A 106 -1.29 -1.92 24.44
C HIS A 106 -0.98 -1.68 22.97
N ILE A 107 -1.41 -2.62 22.16
CA ILE A 107 -1.36 -2.57 20.70
C ILE A 107 -2.67 -1.97 20.19
N ASP A 108 -2.59 -0.96 19.34
CA ASP A 108 -3.76 -0.50 18.57
C ASP A 108 -3.82 -1.21 17.21
N LEU A 109 -4.69 -2.21 17.10
CA LEU A 109 -4.89 -2.97 15.87
C LEU A 109 -5.43 -2.11 14.74
N GLU A 110 -6.20 -1.06 15.04
CA GLU A 110 -6.76 -0.21 13.99
C GLU A 110 -5.64 0.54 13.28
N GLU A 111 -4.68 1.05 14.04
CA GLU A 111 -3.50 1.72 13.51
C GLU A 111 -2.63 0.75 12.70
N ILE A 112 -2.28 -0.41 13.27
CA ILE A 112 -1.43 -1.39 12.58
C ILE A 112 -2.06 -1.86 11.26
N ILE A 113 -3.33 -2.31 11.31
CA ILE A 113 -3.99 -2.86 10.13
C ILE A 113 -4.26 -1.77 9.08
N SER A 114 -4.56 -0.53 9.49
CA SER A 114 -4.74 0.58 8.54
C SER A 114 -3.42 0.96 7.85
N GLN A 115 -2.29 0.96 8.57
CA GLN A 115 -0.97 1.19 7.97
C GLN A 115 -0.62 0.10 6.94
N GLU A 116 -0.81 -1.18 7.29
CA GLU A 116 -0.61 -2.28 6.34
C GLU A 116 -1.53 -2.15 5.12
N ALA A 117 -2.81 -1.84 5.33
CA ALA A 117 -3.75 -1.66 4.22
C ALA A 117 -3.32 -0.53 3.27
N VAL A 118 -2.72 0.56 3.79
CA VAL A 118 -2.16 1.64 2.96
C VAL A 118 -0.96 1.14 2.15
N LEU A 119 -0.08 0.31 2.74
CA LEU A 119 1.08 -0.26 2.05
C LEU A 119 0.69 -1.22 0.91
N LEU A 120 -0.46 -1.89 1.02
CA LEU A 120 -0.99 -2.77 -0.03
C LEU A 120 -1.56 -2.03 -1.24
N ARG A 121 -1.79 -0.72 -1.14
CA ARG A 121 -2.30 0.09 -2.25
C ARG A 121 -1.32 0.07 -3.42
N PRO A 122 -1.74 -0.30 -4.64
CA PRO A 122 -0.84 -0.36 -5.78
C PRO A 122 -0.21 0.99 -6.13
N VAL A 123 1.07 0.97 -6.48
CA VAL A 123 1.81 2.16 -6.96
C VAL A 123 1.16 2.77 -8.21
N LYS A 124 0.53 1.94 -9.05
CA LYS A 124 -0.19 2.37 -10.25
C LYS A 124 -1.64 1.91 -10.17
N ARG A 125 -2.55 2.87 -10.04
CA ARG A 125 -3.98 2.66 -9.78
C ARG A 125 -4.72 2.66 -11.11
N LEU A 126 -5.04 1.48 -11.62
CA LEU A 126 -5.74 1.35 -12.90
C LEU A 126 -7.09 0.69 -12.73
N CYS A 127 -8.14 1.33 -13.24
CA CYS A 127 -9.47 0.73 -13.24
C CYS A 127 -9.60 -0.49 -14.17
N ASP A 128 -8.60 -0.73 -15.02
CA ASP A 128 -8.44 -1.88 -15.91
C ASP A 128 -6.98 -1.90 -16.40
N GLN A 129 -6.36 -3.08 -16.53
CA GLN A 129 -4.97 -3.21 -17.00
C GLN A 129 -4.76 -2.61 -18.40
N GLU A 130 -5.78 -2.72 -19.26
CA GLU A 130 -5.82 -2.20 -20.63
C GLU A 130 -6.46 -0.81 -20.72
N CYS A 131 -6.63 -0.10 -19.59
CA CYS A 131 -7.20 1.25 -19.58
C CYS A 131 -6.45 2.18 -20.54
N LYS A 132 -7.16 2.72 -21.54
CA LYS A 132 -6.63 3.59 -22.59
C LYS A 132 -6.38 5.03 -22.13
N GLY A 133 -6.95 5.40 -20.98
CA GLY A 133 -6.81 6.72 -20.37
C GLY A 133 -7.55 7.84 -21.08
N LEU A 134 -7.23 9.07 -20.69
CA LEU A 134 -7.72 10.28 -21.36
C LEU A 134 -6.85 10.62 -22.58
N CYS A 135 -7.47 11.20 -23.60
CA CYS A 135 -6.74 11.83 -24.68
C CYS A 135 -5.89 12.99 -24.13
N PRO A 136 -4.57 13.02 -24.36
CA PRO A 136 -3.71 14.07 -23.82
C PRO A 136 -3.95 15.45 -24.43
N ILE A 137 -4.76 15.53 -25.51
CA ILE A 137 -5.05 16.78 -26.22
C ILE A 137 -6.40 17.36 -25.78
N CYS A 138 -7.46 16.55 -25.79
CA CYS A 138 -8.83 17.03 -25.52
C CYS A 138 -9.45 16.52 -24.22
N GLY A 139 -8.79 15.60 -23.49
CA GLY A 139 -9.31 15.05 -22.24
C GLY A 139 -10.41 14.00 -22.38
N THR A 140 -10.84 13.65 -23.61
CA THR A 140 -11.82 12.60 -23.87
C THR A 140 -11.37 11.24 -23.30
N ASN A 141 -12.27 10.52 -22.63
CA ASN A 141 -12.00 9.17 -22.13
C ASN A 141 -11.97 8.15 -23.29
N LEU A 142 -10.78 7.65 -23.61
CA LEU A 142 -10.55 6.74 -24.75
C LEU A 142 -11.10 5.32 -24.51
N ASN A 143 -11.55 5.03 -23.29
CA ASN A 143 -12.25 3.78 -22.98
C ASN A 143 -13.72 3.79 -23.45
N GLU A 144 -14.31 4.98 -23.58
CA GLU A 144 -15.74 5.15 -23.90
C GLU A 144 -15.94 5.57 -25.35
N GLU A 145 -15.09 6.48 -25.84
CA GLU A 145 -15.21 7.01 -27.19
C GLU A 145 -13.84 7.31 -27.82
N TYR A 146 -13.81 7.37 -29.15
CA TYR A 146 -12.62 7.73 -29.92
C TYR A 146 -12.66 9.21 -30.31
N CYS A 147 -11.54 9.92 -30.10
CA CYS A 147 -11.37 11.30 -30.55
C CYS A 147 -10.51 11.38 -31.82
N SER A 148 -10.71 12.41 -32.65
CA SER A 148 -9.91 12.63 -33.88
C SER A 148 -8.63 13.47 -33.66
N CYS A 149 -8.20 13.63 -32.41
CA CYS A 149 -7.01 14.42 -32.09
C CYS A 149 -5.76 13.76 -32.69
N LYS A 150 -4.98 14.51 -33.45
CA LYS A 150 -3.71 14.03 -33.99
C LYS A 150 -2.61 14.23 -32.95
N GLN A 151 -1.97 13.15 -32.57
CA GLN A 151 -0.76 13.22 -31.78
C GLN A 151 0.36 13.76 -32.68
N GLU A 152 0.71 15.03 -32.52
CA GLU A 152 1.88 15.58 -33.18
C GLU A 152 3.15 14.96 -32.58
N LYS A 153 4.13 14.68 -33.45
CA LYS A 153 5.43 14.25 -32.98
C LYS A 153 6.05 15.40 -32.20
N ASP A 154 6.38 15.13 -30.95
CA ASP A 154 7.03 16.11 -30.11
C ASP A 154 8.49 16.27 -30.56
N ASP A 155 8.80 17.44 -31.11
CA ASP A 155 10.11 17.80 -31.66
C ASP A 155 11.25 17.62 -30.65
N ARG A 156 10.96 17.66 -29.34
CA ARG A 156 11.97 17.42 -28.29
C ARG A 156 12.57 16.01 -28.36
N TRP A 157 11.86 15.06 -28.98
CA TRP A 157 12.32 13.68 -29.17
C TRP A 157 12.97 13.43 -30.54
N ALA A 158 13.15 14.47 -31.36
CA ALA A 158 13.69 14.34 -32.71
C ALA A 158 15.08 13.67 -32.75
N ASP A 159 15.94 13.94 -31.77
CA ASP A 159 17.27 13.32 -31.70
C ASP A 159 17.24 11.86 -31.27
N LEU A 160 16.31 11.47 -30.39
CA LEU A 160 16.09 10.06 -30.04
C LEU A 160 15.65 9.25 -31.27
N LYS A 161 14.83 9.85 -32.15
CA LYS A 161 14.42 9.22 -33.42
C LYS A 161 15.62 8.93 -34.33
N LYS A 162 16.56 9.88 -34.45
CA LYS A 162 17.79 9.68 -35.24
C LYS A 162 18.61 8.50 -34.70
N LEU A 163 18.67 8.33 -33.38
CA LEU A 163 19.39 7.22 -32.76
C LEU A 163 18.73 5.86 -33.03
N LEU A 164 17.40 5.78 -32.95
CA LEU A 164 16.64 4.56 -33.30
C LEU A 164 16.79 4.20 -34.79
N GLU A 165 16.74 5.20 -35.67
CA GLU A 165 16.94 5.01 -37.11
C GLU A 165 18.37 4.56 -37.46
N ASN A 166 19.37 5.00 -36.71
CA ASN A 166 20.76 4.58 -36.90
C ASN A 166 21.02 3.16 -36.36
N LYS A 167 20.35 2.74 -35.29
CA LYS A 167 20.48 1.39 -34.73
C LYS A 167 19.99 0.32 -35.72
N ASN A 168 18.87 0.58 -36.39
CA ASN A 168 18.31 -0.31 -37.42
C ASN A 168 19.16 -0.39 -38.71
N ARG A 169 20.13 0.52 -38.92
CA ARG A 169 21.06 0.48 -40.07
C ARG A 169 22.34 -0.31 -39.79
N ASN A 170 22.65 -0.57 -38.52
CA ASN A 170 23.89 -1.26 -38.11
C ASN A 170 23.68 -2.76 -37.83
N GLU A 171 22.48 -3.29 -38.10
CA GLU A 171 22.11 -4.72 -37.96
C GLU A 171 21.90 -5.41 -39.33
N VAL A 172 22.36 -4.81 -40.44
CA VAL A 172 22.35 -5.40 -41.80
C VAL A 172 23.77 -5.52 -42.35
#